data_AF-A0A968LVP3-F1
#
_entry.id   AF-A0A968LVP3-F1
#
_cell.length_a   1.000
_cell.length_b   1.000
_cell.length_c   1.000
_cell.angle_alpha   90.00
_cell.angle_beta   90.00
_cell.angle_gamma   90.00
#
_symmetry.space_group_name_H-M   'P 1'
#
loop_
_entity.id
_entity.type
_entity.pdbx_description
1 polymer ?
#
loop_
_entity_poly.entity_id
_entity_poly.type
_entity_poly.pdbx_seq_one_letter_code
_entity_poly.pdbx_strand_id
1 'polypeptide(L)' 'MNAQLMIQPSSFIDTGIQIKTVRGLFLFKFSEDLQERLESLNEKQRELQLTTDEASELTGILELDRIFTLLNAKIIAESA' A
#
# COMPACT_ATOMS: atom_id res chain seq x y z
N MET A 1 -17.38 3.99 21.80
CA MET A 1 -16.18 3.34 21.22
C MET A 1 -16.41 3.26 19.72
N ASN A 2 -15.79 4.14 18.93
CA ASN A 2 -15.84 4.00 17.48
C ASN A 2 -14.81 2.94 17.13
N ALA A 3 -15.27 1.71 16.85
CA ALA A 3 -14.44 0.74 16.16
C ALA A 3 -14.15 1.33 14.78
N GLN A 4 -13.02 2.03 14.65
CA GLN A 4 -12.47 2.31 13.33
C GLN A 4 -12.30 0.94 12.67
N LEU A 5 -13.07 0.70 11.61
CA LEU A 5 -13.01 -0.52 10.80
C LEU A 5 -11.66 -0.51 10.08
N MET A 6 -10.60 -0.82 10.83
CA MET A 6 -9.23 -0.81 10.36
C MET A 6 -9.09 -1.88 9.27
N ILE A 7 -9.06 -1.44 8.00
CA ILE A 7 -8.82 -2.35 6.89
C ILE A 7 -7.43 -2.93 7.06
N GLN A 8 -7.36 -4.25 7.25
CA GLN A 8 -6.10 -4.95 7.43
C GLN A 8 -5.27 -4.81 6.14
N PRO A 9 -4.00 -4.39 6.21
CA PRO A 9 -3.12 -4.27 5.05
C PRO A 9 -3.02 -5.59 4.26
N SER A 10 -3.14 -6.72 4.97
CA SER A 10 -3.14 -8.05 4.38
C SER A 10 -4.30 -8.29 3.41
N SER A 11 -5.42 -7.58 3.53
CA SER A 11 -6.56 -7.69 2.63
C SER A 11 -6.24 -7.24 1.20
N PHE A 12 -5.20 -6.42 1.02
CA PHE A 12 -4.75 -5.97 -0.29
C PHE A 12 -3.65 -6.88 -0.87
N ILE A 13 -3.25 -7.95 -0.18
CA ILE A 13 -2.16 -8.81 -0.65
C ILE A 13 -2.54 -9.54 -1.94
N ASP A 14 -3.74 -10.10 -2.01
CA ASP A 14 -4.16 -10.96 -3.11
C ASP A 14 -4.39 -10.21 -4.43
N THR A 15 -4.87 -8.97 -4.36
CA THR A 15 -5.26 -8.18 -5.55
C THR A 15 -4.42 -6.93 -5.74
N GLY A 16 -3.83 -6.41 -4.68
CA GLY A 16 -3.18 -5.11 -4.66
C GLY A 16 -1.66 -5.14 -4.86
N ILE A 17 -1.03 -6.32 -4.84
CA ILE A 17 0.42 -6.46 -4.93
C ILE A 17 0.84 -7.14 -6.22
N GLN A 18 1.93 -6.65 -6.81
CA GLN A 18 2.65 -7.32 -7.87
C GLN A 18 4.12 -7.50 -7.49
N ILE A 19 4.69 -8.65 -7.87
CA ILE A 19 6.13 -8.89 -7.77
C ILE A 19 6.76 -8.50 -9.11
N LYS A 20 7.79 -7.66 -9.07
CA LYS A 20 8.55 -7.26 -10.25
C LYS A 20 10.02 -7.63 -10.08
N THR A 21 10.60 -8.22 -11.11
CA THR A 21 12.04 -8.50 -11.12
C THR A 21 12.81 -7.26 -11.54
N VAL A 22 13.70 -6.77 -10.68
CA VAL A 22 14.58 -5.62 -10.92
C VAL A 22 16.01 -6.04 -10.62
N ARG A 23 16.89 -6.01 -11.64
CA ARG A 23 18.30 -6.42 -11.51
C ARG A 23 18.48 -7.84 -10.92
N GLY A 24 17.57 -8.76 -11.25
CA GLY A 24 17.57 -10.13 -10.73
C GLY A 24 16.91 -10.30 -9.36
N LEU A 25 16.43 -9.21 -8.74
CA LEU A 25 15.77 -9.23 -7.43
C LEU A 25 14.25 -9.20 -7.59
N PHE A 26 13.55 -10.01 -6.81
CA PHE A 26 12.10 -9.99 -6.74
C PHE A 26 11.66 -8.92 -5.73
N LEU A 27 11.23 -7.77 -6.24
CA LEU A 27 10.76 -6.65 -5.42
C LEU A 27 9.23 -6.57 -5.45
N PHE A 28 8.65 -6.19 -4.32
CA PHE A 28 7.23 -5.94 -4.19
C PHE A 28 6.89 -4.54 -4.68
N LYS A 29 5.79 -4.41 -5.41
CA LYS A 29 5.20 -3.12 -5.79
C LYS A 29 3.68 -3.22 -5.73
N PHE A 30 3.01 -2.07 -5.73
CA PHE A 30 1.57 -2.05 -5.93
C PHE A 30 1.19 -2.45 -7.37
N SER A 31 0.02 -3.05 -7.48
CA SER A 31 -0.72 -3.18 -8.72
C SER A 31 -1.13 -1.79 -9.22
N GLU A 32 -1.40 -1.68 -10.52
CA GLU A 32 -1.91 -0.44 -11.12
C GLU A 32 -3.22 -0.02 -10.44
N ASP A 33 -4.14 -0.96 -10.23
CA ASP A 33 -5.43 -0.71 -9.56
C ASP A 33 -5.26 -0.15 -8.14
N LEU A 34 -4.36 -0.72 -7.33
CA LEU A 34 -4.11 -0.23 -5.97
C LEU A 34 -3.40 1.11 -5.97
N GLN A 35 -2.53 1.35 -6.95
CA GLN A 35 -1.82 2.62 -7.10
C GLN A 35 -2.77 3.75 -7.52
N GLU A 36 -3.67 3.50 -8.49
CA GLU A 36 -4.74 4.43 -8.86
C GLU A 36 -5.69 4.70 -7.69
N ARG A 37 -6.02 3.66 -6.91
CA ARG A 37 -6.85 3.81 -5.70
C ARG A 37 -6.17 4.70 -4.67
N LEU A 38 -4.88 4.49 -4.41
CA LEU A 38 -4.08 5.31 -3.50
C LEU A 38 -4.03 6.78 -3.97
N GLU A 39 -3.84 7.01 -5.27
CA GLU A 39 -3.84 8.37 -5.83
C GLU A 39 -5.19 9.06 -5.66
N SER A 40 -6.29 8.38 -5.96
CA SER A 40 -7.65 8.89 -5.77
C SER A 40 -7.93 9.23 -4.29
N LEU A 41 -7.53 8.36 -3.36
CA LEU A 41 -7.66 8.62 -1.93
C LEU A 41 -6.82 9.84 -1.51
N ASN A 42 -5.59 9.98 -2.02
CA ASN A 42 -4.76 11.14 -1.73
C ASN A 42 -5.35 12.45 -2.28
N GLU A 43 -5.95 12.45 -3.47
CA GLU A 43 -6.67 13.61 -4.01
C GLU A 43 -7.84 13.99 -3.11
N LYS A 44 -8.69 13.03 -2.75
CA LYS A 44 -9.81 13.27 -1.81
C LYS A 44 -9.33 13.76 -0.45
N GLN A 45 -8.16 13.30 0.02
CA GLN A 45 -7.56 13.77 1.26
C GLN A 45 -7.19 15.25 1.18
N ARG A 46 -6.56 15.65 0.06
CA ARG A 46 -6.18 17.05 -0.19
C ARG A 46 -7.40 17.96 -0.28
N GLU A 47 -8.49 17.47 -0.84
CA GLU A 47 -9.76 18.19 -0.92
C GLU A 47 -10.57 18.15 0.39
N LEU A 48 -10.08 17.45 1.42
CA LEU A 48 -10.78 17.20 2.69
C LEU A 48 -12.15 16.52 2.49
N GLN A 49 -12.31 15.77 1.41
CA GLN A 49 -13.53 15.02 1.05
C GLN A 49 -13.47 13.54 1.46
N LEU A 50 -12.44 13.15 2.21
CA LEU A 50 -12.22 11.77 2.59
C LEU A 50 -13.28 11.32 3.59
N THR A 51 -13.98 10.23 3.26
CA THR A 51 -14.89 9.58 4.21
C THR A 51 -14.11 8.82 5.28
N THR A 52 -14.77 8.49 6.40
CA THR A 52 -14.15 7.69 7.48
C THR A 52 -13.66 6.32 6.98
N ASP A 53 -14.41 5.71 6.06
CA ASP A 53 -14.07 4.41 5.48
C ASP A 53 -12.85 4.53 4.56
N GLU A 54 -12.82 5.55 3.71
CA GLU A 54 -11.67 5.88 2.85
C GLU A 54 -10.43 6.27 3.67
N ALA A 55 -10.60 6.90 4.84
CA ALA A 55 -9.49 7.20 5.76
C ALA A 55 -8.85 5.93 6.30
N SER A 56 -9.70 4.95 6.63
CA SER A 56 -9.21 3.66 7.08
C SER A 56 -8.55 2.87 5.95
N GLU A 57 -9.10 2.94 4.74
CA GLU A 57 -8.52 2.33 3.55
C GLU A 57 -7.15 2.92 3.24
N LEU A 58 -7.05 4.25 3.17
CA LEU A 58 -5.80 4.97 2.95
C LEU A 58 -4.74 4.58 3.99
N THR A 59 -5.14 4.50 5.26
CA THR A 59 -4.24 4.07 6.34
C THR A 59 -3.72 2.65 6.10
N GLY A 60 -4.59 1.70 5.74
CA GLY A 60 -4.20 0.33 5.44
C GLY A 60 -3.24 0.22 4.24
N ILE A 61 -3.48 1.00 3.19
CA ILE A 61 -2.60 1.04 2.00
C ILE A 61 -1.23 1.64 2.34
N LEU A 62 -1.18 2.72 3.13
CA LEU A 62 0.08 3.34 3.56
C LEU A 62 0.91 2.42 4.47
N GLU A 63 0.27 1.64 5.35
CA GLU A 63 0.96 0.61 6.13
C GLU A 63 1.58 -0.45 5.24
N LEU A 64 0.86 -0.88 4.20
CA LEU A 64 1.36 -1.85 3.23
C LEU A 64 2.57 -1.31 2.45
N ASP A 65 2.53 -0.04 2.02
CA ASP A 65 3.65 0.63 1.35
C ASP A 65 4.92 0.60 2.20
N ARG A 66 4.76 0.90 3.50
CA ARG A 66 5.88 0.87 4.46
C ARG A 66 6.45 -0.54 4.62
N ILE A 67 5.60 -1.56 4.67
CA ILE A 67 6.03 -2.96 4.75
C ILE A 67 6.86 -3.34 3.52
N PHE A 68 6.42 -2.98 2.31
CA PHE A 68 7.18 -3.27 1.08
C PHE A 68 8.46 -2.49 0.98
N THR A 69 8.46 -1.22 1.37
CA THR A 69 9.68 -0.41 1.39
C THR A 69 10.74 -1.07 2.25
N LEU A 70 10.38 -1.57 3.44
CA LEU A 70 11.30 -2.30 4.33
C LEU A 70 11.73 -3.65 3.76
N LEU A 71 10.80 -4.44 3.21
CA LEU A 71 11.12 -5.73 2.57
C LEU A 71 12.05 -5.56 1.38
N ASN A 72 11.73 -4.64 0.47
CA ASN A 72 12.54 -4.34 -0.70
C ASN A 72 13.93 -3.83 -0.28
N ALA A 73 14.01 -2.93 0.71
CA ALA A 73 15.29 -2.45 1.22
C ALA A 73 16.14 -3.61 1.78
N LYS A 74 15.55 -4.55 2.52
CA LYS A 74 16.24 -5.73 3.03
C LYS A 74 16.71 -6.65 1.90
N ILE A 75 15.87 -6.93 0.90
CA ILE A 75 16.23 -7.76 -0.26
C ILE A 75 17.39 -7.13 -1.04
N ILE A 76 17.34 -5.82 -1.25
CA ILE A 76 18.41 -5.08 -1.93
C ILE A 76 19.70 -5.13 -1.10
N ALA A 77 19.63 -4.93 0.21
CA ALA A 77 20.79 -4.95 1.10
C ALA A 77 21.45 -6.34 1.19
N GLU A 78 20.68 -7.42 1.10
CA GLU A 78 21.20 -8.80 1.08
C GLU A 78 21.81 -9.20 -0.27
N SER A 79 21.50 -8.45 -1.32
CA SER A 79 21.95 -8.73 -2.69
C SER A 79 23.02 -7.77 -3.20
N ALA A 80 23.47 -6.84 -2.34
CA ALA A 80 24.55 -5.89 -2.58
C ALA A 80 25.87 -6.42 -2.04
#